data_AF-A0A0F3GXA6-F1
#
_entry.id   AF-A0A0F3GXA6-F1
#
_cell.length_a   1.000
_cell.length_b   1.000
_cell.length_c   1.000
_cell.angle_alpha   90.00
_cell.angle_beta   90.00
_cell.angle_gamma   90.00
#
_symmetry.space_group_name_H-M   'P 1'
#
loop_
_entity.id
_entity.type
_entity.pdbx_description
1 polymer ?
#
loop_
_entity_poly.entity_id
_entity_poly.type
_entity_poly.pdbx_seq_one_letter_code
_entity_poly.pdbx_strand_id
1 'polypeptide(L)'
;MQPSKGSGSLKEPSKDPNETYHAYEKFLRKKQHKQAYNCLNELLTMFPDDEFLVKKMIALTFTEMQSYELARGWLYKMISLSQTWIYYVMLSYCELV
;
A
#
# COMPACT_ATOMS: atom_id res chain seq x y z
N MET A 1 -14.70 10.08 41.08
CA MET A 1 -13.32 9.74 40.65
C MET A 1 -13.41 8.87 39.41
N GLN A 2 -12.97 9.37 38.27
CA GLN A 2 -12.73 8.57 37.06
C GLN A 2 -11.32 7.97 37.12
N PRO A 3 -11.10 6.80 36.51
CA PRO A 3 -9.85 6.48 35.81
C PRO A 3 -10.16 6.46 34.30
N SER A 4 -9.73 7.45 33.53
CA SER A 4 -8.42 7.59 32.85
C SER A 4 -8.03 6.43 31.91
N LYS A 5 -8.32 6.66 30.62
CA LYS A 5 -7.52 6.34 29.42
C LYS A 5 -6.87 4.95 29.31
N GLY A 6 -7.55 4.07 28.58
CA GLY A 6 -6.93 2.97 27.83
C GLY A 6 -6.46 3.47 26.47
N SER A 7 -5.14 3.51 26.30
CA SER A 7 -4.38 3.76 25.07
C SER A 7 -4.91 3.01 23.85
N GLY A 8 -4.93 3.69 22.70
CA GLY A 8 -5.33 3.11 21.42
C GLY A 8 -4.40 1.97 21.01
N SER A 9 -4.86 0.73 21.17
CA SER A 9 -4.24 -0.42 20.52
C SER A 9 -4.58 -0.37 19.02
N LEU A 10 -3.53 -0.16 18.21
CA LEU A 10 -3.51 -0.59 16.82
C LEU A 10 -3.94 -2.07 16.81
N LYS A 11 -5.16 -2.35 16.35
CA LYS A 11 -5.53 -3.73 16.02
C LYS A 11 -4.59 -4.16 14.90
N GLU A 12 -3.80 -5.18 15.18
CA GLU A 12 -3.06 -5.93 14.18
C GLU A 12 -4.05 -6.35 13.07
N PRO A 13 -3.61 -6.31 11.81
CA PRO A 13 -4.48 -6.68 10.70
C PRO A 13 -4.89 -8.17 10.78
N SER A 14 -6.06 -8.46 10.19
CA SER A 14 -6.76 -9.74 10.31
C SER A 14 -6.22 -10.76 9.30
N LYS A 15 -6.23 -12.06 9.66
CA LYS A 15 -5.88 -13.15 8.73
C LYS A 15 -6.87 -13.31 7.56
N ASP A 16 -8.00 -12.59 7.57
CA ASP A 16 -8.94 -12.57 6.45
C ASP A 16 -8.55 -11.48 5.43
N PRO A 17 -8.23 -11.85 4.16
CA PRO A 17 -7.90 -10.88 3.12
C PRO A 17 -8.95 -9.79 2.90
N ASN A 18 -10.24 -10.11 3.03
CA ASN A 18 -11.31 -9.14 2.83
C ASN A 18 -11.34 -8.11 3.95
N GLU A 19 -11.16 -8.55 5.19
CA GLU A 19 -11.08 -7.65 6.35
C GLU A 19 -9.87 -6.72 6.24
N THR A 20 -8.72 -7.27 5.82
CA THR A 20 -7.49 -6.49 5.62
C THR A 20 -7.62 -5.50 4.46
N TYR A 21 -8.32 -5.86 3.38
CA TYR A 21 -8.63 -4.91 2.31
C TYR A 21 -9.58 -3.80 2.77
N HIS A 22 -10.63 -4.12 3.54
CA HIS A 22 -11.52 -3.10 4.12
C HIS A 22 -10.78 -2.18 5.11
N ALA A 23 -9.83 -2.72 5.88
CA ALA A 23 -8.96 -1.92 6.75
C ALA A 23 -8.07 -0.97 5.93
N TYR A 24 -7.46 -1.46 4.85
CA TYR A 24 -6.71 -0.63 3.90
C TYR A 24 -7.54 0.57 3.42
N GLU A 25 -8.75 0.34 2.92
CA GLU A 25 -9.60 1.43 2.40
C GLU A 25 -9.97 2.43 3.51
N LYS A 26 -10.23 1.94 4.72
CA LYS A 26 -10.51 2.79 5.89
C LYS A 26 -9.32 3.65 6.26
N PHE A 27 -8.11 3.09 6.26
CA PHE A 27 -6.88 3.84 6.55
C PHE A 27 -6.58 4.86 5.46
N LEU A 28 -6.75 4.49 4.19
CA LEU A 28 -6.58 5.40 3.06
C LEU A 28 -7.51 6.62 3.15
N ARG A 29 -8.81 6.40 3.40
CA ARG A 29 -9.79 7.50 3.59
C ARG A 29 -9.41 8.45 4.73
N LYS A 30 -8.69 7.95 5.74
CA LYS A 30 -8.21 8.72 6.89
C LYS A 30 -6.82 9.33 6.69
N LYS A 31 -6.23 9.21 5.49
CA LYS A 31 -4.83 9.61 5.20
C LYS A 31 -3.81 8.95 6.12
N GLN A 32 -4.13 7.77 6.64
CA GLN A 32 -3.26 6.97 7.49
C GLN A 32 -2.38 6.07 6.60
N HIS A 33 -1.48 6.70 5.83
CA HIS A 33 -0.79 6.04 4.72
C HIS A 33 0.10 4.87 5.17
N LYS A 34 0.75 4.97 6.32
CA LYS A 34 1.57 3.88 6.88
C LYS A 34 0.74 2.64 7.18
N GLN A 35 -0.43 2.81 7.78
CA GLN A 35 -1.34 1.70 8.07
C GLN A 35 -1.93 1.12 6.78
N ALA A 36 -2.31 1.97 5.82
CA ALA A 36 -2.77 1.53 4.50
C ALA A 36 -1.70 0.72 3.77
N TYR A 37 -0.43 1.14 3.84
CA TYR A 37 0.71 0.44 3.27
C TYR A 37 0.89 -0.94 3.91
N ASN A 38 0.84 -1.03 5.24
CA ASN A 38 0.97 -2.30 5.94
C ASN A 38 -0.12 -3.31 5.54
N CYS A 39 -1.38 -2.86 5.41
CA CYS A 39 -2.46 -3.72 4.94
C CYS A 39 -2.23 -4.23 3.51
N LEU A 40 -1.82 -3.36 2.58
CA LEU A 40 -1.50 -3.80 1.21
C LEU A 40 -0.31 -4.75 1.17
N ASN A 41 0.73 -4.51 1.99
CA ASN A 41 1.91 -5.36 2.04
C ASN A 41 1.59 -6.77 2.55
N GLU A 42 0.70 -6.88 3.53
CA GLU A 42 0.21 -8.18 4.01
C GLU A 42 -0.62 -8.90 2.94
N LEU A 43 -1.52 -8.19 2.25
CA LEU A 43 -2.28 -8.77 1.14
C LEU A 43 -1.35 -9.29 0.05
N LEU A 44 -0.30 -8.54 -0.29
CA LEU A 44 0.72 -8.95 -1.26
C LEU A 44 1.63 -10.07 -0.75
N THR A 45 1.70 -10.32 0.56
CA THR A 45 2.36 -11.52 1.08
C THR A 45 1.52 -12.78 0.80
N MET A 46 0.20 -12.66 0.84
CA MET A 46 -0.73 -13.76 0.51
C MET A 46 -0.92 -13.95 -1.00
N PHE A 47 -0.91 -12.84 -1.75
CA PHE A 47 -1.17 -12.81 -3.19
C PHE A 47 -0.07 -12.01 -3.91
N PRO A 48 1.16 -12.56 -4.03
CA PRO A 48 2.34 -11.80 -4.46
C PRO A 48 2.31 -11.27 -5.90
N ASP A 49 1.48 -11.87 -6.75
CA ASP A 49 1.36 -11.52 -8.18
C ASP A 49 0.00 -10.90 -8.50
N ASP A 50 -0.80 -10.55 -7.50
CA ASP A 50 -2.08 -9.87 -7.71
C ASP A 50 -1.85 -8.45 -8.25
N GLU A 51 -2.06 -8.28 -9.55
CA GLU A 51 -1.87 -7.01 -10.23
C GLU A 51 -2.72 -5.88 -9.65
N PHE A 52 -3.92 -6.18 -9.15
CA PHE A 52 -4.79 -5.15 -8.58
C PHE A 52 -4.18 -4.60 -7.30
N LEU A 53 -3.70 -5.46 -6.41
CA LEU A 53 -3.02 -5.06 -5.18
C LEU A 53 -1.72 -4.31 -5.46
N VAL A 54 -0.93 -4.75 -6.44
CA VAL A 54 0.29 -4.03 -6.84
C VAL A 54 -0.05 -2.65 -7.40
N LYS A 55 -1.12 -2.51 -8.20
CA LYS A 55 -1.59 -1.20 -8.71
C LYS A 55 -2.01 -0.27 -7.57
N LYS A 56 -2.72 -0.79 -6.56
CA LYS A 56 -3.08 -0.01 -5.36
C LYS A 56 -1.85 0.41 -4.57
N MET A 57 -0.85 -0.47 -4.44
CA MET A 57 0.41 -0.17 -3.76
C MET A 57 1.17 0.94 -4.49
N ILE A 58 1.31 0.86 -5.81
CA ILE A 58 1.92 1.92 -6.63
C ILE A 58 1.20 3.25 -6.41
N ALA A 59 -0.14 3.28 -6.49
CA ALA A 59 -0.91 4.50 -6.29
C ALA A 59 -0.68 5.10 -4.90
N LEU A 60 -0.67 4.27 -3.84
CA LEU A 60 -0.40 4.73 -2.48
C LEU A 60 1.01 5.30 -2.34
N THR A 61 2.04 4.59 -2.81
CA THR A 61 3.44 5.01 -2.62
C THR A 61 3.83 6.18 -3.52
N PHE A 62 3.36 6.19 -4.77
CA PHE A 62 3.73 7.20 -5.76
C PHE A 62 2.92 8.49 -5.60
N THR A 63 1.61 8.39 -5.41
CA THR A 63 0.71 9.57 -5.41
C THR A 63 0.46 10.10 -3.99
N GLU A 64 0.02 9.24 -3.08
CA GLU A 64 -0.44 9.67 -1.74
C GLU A 64 0.73 9.93 -0.79
N MET A 65 1.77 9.09 -0.84
CA MET A 65 2.97 9.21 -0.01
C MET A 65 4.09 10.01 -0.66
N GLN A 66 4.12 10.09 -2.01
CA GLN A 66 5.24 10.64 -2.78
C GLN A 66 6.60 10.03 -2.38
N SER A 67 6.59 8.76 -1.97
CA SER A 67 7.78 8.00 -1.62
C SER A 67 8.23 7.21 -2.85
N TYR A 68 8.98 7.87 -3.73
CA TYR A 68 9.43 7.30 -5.00
C TYR A 68 10.39 6.13 -4.82
N GLU A 69 11.17 6.12 -3.73
CA GLU A 69 11.99 4.99 -3.32
C GLU A 69 11.15 3.71 -3.11
N LEU A 70 10.05 3.81 -2.35
CA LEU A 70 9.14 2.68 -2.15
C LEU A 70 8.40 2.33 -3.44
N ALA A 71 7.96 3.34 -4.20
CA ALA A 71 7.23 3.13 -5.45
C ALA A 71 8.06 2.38 -6.50
N ARG A 72 9.38 2.63 -6.56
CA ARG A 72 10.31 2.03 -7.53
C ARG A 72 10.24 0.51 -7.51
N GLY A 73 10.31 -0.11 -6.32
CA GLY A 73 10.24 -1.56 -6.18
C GLY A 73 8.94 -2.16 -6.75
N TRP A 74 7.81 -1.50 -6.47
CA TRP A 74 6.50 -1.93 -6.96
C TRP A 74 6.30 -1.71 -8.46
N LEU A 75 6.89 -0.64 -9.02
CA LEU A 75 6.90 -0.39 -10.46
C LEU A 75 7.66 -1.49 -11.22
N TYR A 76 8.84 -1.88 -10.73
CA TYR A 76 9.56 -3.04 -11.31
C TYR A 76 8.73 -4.32 -11.24
N LYS A 77 8.09 -4.60 -10.09
CA LYS A 77 7.19 -5.75 -9.94
C LYS A 77 6.05 -5.69 -10.97
N MET A 78 5.36 -4.56 -11.10
CA MET A 78 4.26 -4.41 -12.07
C MET A 78 4.72 -4.53 -13.52
N ILE A 79 5.90 -4.02 -13.87
CA ILE A 79 6.50 -4.19 -15.21
C ILE A 79 6.78 -5.67 -15.51
N SER A 80 7.21 -6.44 -14.50
CA SER A 80 7.41 -7.88 -14.64
C SER A 80 6.09 -8.66 -14.81
N LEU A 81 4.98 -8.15 -14.28
CA LEU A 81 3.66 -8.76 -14.36
C LEU A 81 2.89 -8.34 -15.62
N SER A 82 3.02 -7.07 -16.03
CA SER A 82 2.29 -6.49 -17.15
C SER A 82 3.19 -5.60 -18.03
N GLN A 83 3.10 -5.75 -19.35
CA GLN A 83 3.85 -4.94 -20.31
C GLN A 83 3.13 -3.63 -20.66
N THR A 84 2.65 -2.90 -19.64
CA THR A 84 1.94 -1.64 -19.85
C THR A 84 2.91 -0.46 -19.81
N TRP A 85 2.95 0.34 -20.88
CA TRP A 85 3.93 1.43 -21.05
C TRP A 85 3.91 2.49 -19.93
N ILE A 86 2.76 2.73 -19.31
CA ILE A 86 2.60 3.78 -18.28
C ILE A 86 3.51 3.57 -17.08
N TYR A 87 3.78 2.31 -16.70
CA TYR A 87 4.63 2.02 -15.54
C TYR A 87 6.11 2.30 -15.83
N TYR A 88 6.54 2.21 -17.09
CA TYR A 88 7.88 2.65 -17.48
C TYR A 88 8.04 4.17 -17.39
N VAL A 89 6.99 4.93 -17.74
CA VAL A 89 6.99 6.40 -17.59
C VAL A 89 7.01 6.81 -16.12
N MET A 90 6.24 6.13 -15.27
CA MET A 90 6.29 6.38 -13.83
C MET A 90 7.66 6.01 -13.25
N LEU A 91 8.26 4.90 -13.70
CA LEU A 91 9.58 4.48 -13.25
C LEU A 91 10.66 5.48 -13.66
N SER A 92 10.65 5.99 -14.89
CA SER A 92 11.62 7.01 -15.31
C SER A 92 11.51 8.29 -14.49
N TYR A 93 10.30 8.69 -14.09
CA TYR A 93 10.11 9.80 -13.16
C TYR A 93 10.78 9.53 -11.80
N CYS A 94 10.63 8.33 -11.24
CA CYS A 94 11.30 7.95 -9.99
C CYS A 94 12.84 7.94 -10.07
N GLU A 95 13.44 7.91 -11.26
CA GLU A 95 14.90 7.98 -11.43
C GLU A 95 15.41 9.43 -11.59
N LEU A 96 14.52 10.39 -11.83
CA LEU A 96 14.85 11.80 -12.05
C LEU A 96 14.69 12.67 -10.80
N VAL A 97 13.93 12.21 -9.81
CA VAL A 97 13.67 12.88 -8.53
C VAL A 97 14.57 12.31 -7.44
#